data_AF-A0A183B3C1-F1
#
_entry.id   AF-A0A183B3C1-F1
#
_cell.length_a   1.000
_cell.length_b   1.000
_cell.length_c   1.000
_cell.angle_alpha   90.00
_cell.angle_beta   90.00
_cell.angle_gamma   90.00
#
_symmetry.space_group_name_H-M   'P 1'
#
loop_
_entity.id
_entity.type
_entity.pdbx_description
1 polymer ?
#
loop_
_entity_poly.entity_id
_entity_poly.type
_entity_poly.pdbx_seq_one_letter_code
_entity_poly.pdbx_strand_id
1 'polypeptide(L)'
;MPVVLRYAGLWVGLVMILCAGTLAAYLMHVLVRVAHSVRTRHSLELNKMDYTETVFMVFKYGPLKLRKPKGKIKHIVNLFLIITQIGFSCVYTLFITENTRHFLRFFFPEMPLNFYVVALIVCLLLIPMCLTSNLRVMAHVAAIANVATLIGTGLIFGYLFSSKLTPVSELPAYTNTKGVLIAFGIVMYSFEGISLVREIKTHAM
;
A
#
# COMPACT_ATOMS: atom_id res chain seq x y z
N MET A 1 3.64 -7.93 8.95
CA MET A 1 4.84 -7.85 8.08
C MET A 1 6.09 -8.47 8.75
N PRO A 2 6.06 -9.73 9.23
CA PRO A 2 7.25 -10.34 9.86
C PRO A 2 8.39 -10.60 8.87
N VAL A 3 8.06 -10.73 7.58
CA VAL A 3 9.00 -10.94 6.47
C VAL A 3 10.04 -9.82 6.33
N VAL A 4 9.68 -8.57 6.68
CA VAL A 4 10.60 -7.42 6.66
C VAL A 4 11.72 -7.62 7.68
N LEU A 5 11.38 -8.04 8.89
CA LEU A 5 12.34 -8.32 9.96
C LEU A 5 13.24 -9.52 9.60
N ARG A 6 12.68 -10.52 8.90
CA ARG A 6 13.44 -11.67 8.40
C ARG A 6 14.51 -11.26 7.36
N TYR A 7 14.18 -10.34 6.45
CA TYR A 7 15.10 -9.92 5.39
C TYR A 7 16.09 -8.83 5.79
N ALA A 8 15.68 -7.86 6.62
CA ALA A 8 16.55 -6.76 7.04
C ALA A 8 17.36 -7.05 8.31
N GLY A 9 16.87 -7.95 9.16
CA GLY A 9 17.32 -8.10 10.54
C GLY A 9 16.43 -7.29 11.49
N LEU A 10 16.47 -7.63 12.78
CA LEU A 10 15.53 -7.09 13.76
C LEU A 10 15.65 -5.56 13.91
N TRP A 11 16.85 -5.06 14.17
CA TRP A 11 17.10 -3.65 14.43
C TRP A 11 16.99 -2.80 13.17
N VAL A 12 17.60 -3.24 12.07
CA VAL A 12 17.56 -2.52 10.80
C VAL A 12 16.13 -2.46 10.24
N GLY A 13 15.39 -3.56 10.32
CA GLY A 13 13.98 -3.59 9.91
C GLY A 13 13.11 -2.66 10.76
N LEU A 14 13.30 -2.63 12.07
CA LEU A 14 12.54 -1.75 12.98
C LEU A 14 12.80 -0.27 12.67
N VAL A 15 14.06 0.14 12.57
CA VAL A 15 14.44 1.52 12.22
C VAL A 15 13.88 1.91 10.85
N MET A 16 13.98 1.02 9.86
CA MET A 16 13.46 1.27 8.52
C MET A 16 11.94 1.50 8.51
N ILE A 17 11.17 0.70 9.26
CA ILE A 17 9.72 0.86 9.37
C ILE A 17 9.38 2.21 10.01
N LEU A 18 10.04 2.58 11.11
CA LEU A 18 9.78 3.85 11.79
C LEU A 18 10.18 5.06 10.93
N CYS A 19 11.34 5.03 10.30
CA CYS A 19 11.81 6.11 9.43
C CYS A 19 10.90 6.27 8.19
N ALA A 20 10.54 5.17 7.53
CA ALA A 20 9.66 5.23 6.36
C ALA A 20 8.25 5.71 6.74
N GLY A 21 7.69 5.23 7.86
CA GLY A 21 6.37 5.64 8.32
C GLY A 21 6.31 7.12 8.71
N THR A 22 7.32 7.62 9.42
CA THR A 22 7.42 9.05 9.77
C THR A 22 7.61 9.93 8.55
N LEU A 23 8.48 9.53 7.61
CA LEU A 23 8.65 10.22 6.34
C LEU A 23 7.36 10.26 5.52
N ALA A 24 6.67 9.12 5.37
CA ALA A 24 5.41 9.05 4.64
C ALA A 24 4.34 9.95 5.28
N ALA A 25 4.19 9.91 6.61
CA ALA A 25 3.27 10.79 7.32
C ALA A 25 3.62 12.27 7.13
N TYR A 26 4.91 12.63 7.21
CA TYR A 26 5.39 13.99 6.98
C TYR A 26 5.07 14.47 5.56
N LEU A 27 5.38 13.66 4.54
CA LEU A 27 5.10 13.98 3.14
C LEU A 27 3.59 14.18 2.93
N MET A 28 2.75 13.35 3.52
CA MET A 28 1.30 13.51 3.47
C MET A 28 0.81 14.79 4.12
N HIS A 29 1.39 15.18 5.26
CA HIS A 29 1.07 16.44 5.91
C HIS A 29 1.46 17.65 5.07
N VAL A 30 2.65 17.64 4.47
CA VAL A 30 3.11 18.70 3.58
C VAL A 30 2.23 18.80 2.35
N LEU A 31 1.94 17.68 1.69
CA LEU A 31 1.13 17.61 0.48
C LEU A 31 -0.25 18.24 0.68
N VAL A 32 -0.97 17.86 1.74
CA VAL A 32 -2.30 18.40 2.03
C VAL A 32 -2.25 19.86 2.46
N ARG A 33 -1.21 20.30 3.20
CA ARG A 33 -1.05 21.72 3.54
C ARG A 33 -0.86 22.57 2.28
N VAL A 34 -0.07 22.10 1.33
CA VAL A 34 0.17 22.82 0.06
C VAL A 34 -1.10 22.83 -0.79
N ALA A 35 -1.76 21.69 -0.94
CA ALA A 35 -3.02 21.58 -1.68
C ALA A 35 -4.10 22.52 -1.09
N HIS A 36 -4.28 22.50 0.24
CA HIS A 36 -5.21 23.38 0.94
C HIS A 36 -4.84 24.87 0.77
N SER A 37 -3.55 25.22 0.93
CA SER A 37 -3.10 26.61 0.79
C SER A 37 -3.34 27.18 -0.61
N VAL A 38 -3.09 26.39 -1.65
CA VAL A 38 -3.36 26.79 -3.05
C VAL A 38 -4.87 26.90 -3.30
N ARG A 39 -5.65 25.96 -2.76
CA ARG A 39 -7.10 25.98 -2.86
C ARG A 39 -7.73 27.21 -2.22
N THR A 40 -7.36 27.54 -0.97
CA THR A 40 -7.90 28.71 -0.25
C THR A 40 -7.49 30.03 -0.90
N ARG A 41 -6.27 30.14 -1.43
CA ARG A 41 -5.79 31.38 -2.06
C ARG A 41 -6.42 31.66 -3.43
N HIS A 42 -6.86 30.64 -4.14
CA HIS A 42 -7.40 30.76 -5.49
C HIS A 42 -8.88 30.37 -5.59
N SER A 43 -9.56 30.20 -4.44
CA SER A 43 -10.98 29.85 -4.33
C SER A 43 -11.40 28.70 -5.26
N LEU A 44 -10.56 27.64 -5.33
CA LEU A 44 -10.81 26.52 -6.23
C LEU A 44 -11.90 25.59 -5.67
N GLU A 45 -12.82 25.15 -6.53
CA GLU A 45 -13.90 24.24 -6.18
C GLU A 45 -13.37 22.82 -5.86
N LEU A 46 -13.83 22.25 -4.74
CA LEU A 46 -13.49 20.92 -4.24
C LEU A 46 -13.74 19.79 -5.25
N ASN A 47 -14.88 19.88 -5.94
CA ASN A 47 -15.49 18.74 -6.60
C ASN A 47 -14.91 18.45 -7.99
N LYS A 48 -13.90 19.23 -8.43
CA LYS A 48 -13.32 19.15 -9.77
C LYS A 48 -11.83 18.82 -9.80
N MET A 49 -11.19 18.63 -8.63
CA MET A 49 -9.75 18.50 -8.54
C MET A 49 -9.33 17.07 -8.21
N ASP A 50 -9.04 16.29 -9.25
CA ASP A 50 -8.28 15.04 -9.12
C ASP A 50 -6.86 15.31 -8.58
N TYR A 51 -6.16 14.30 -8.05
CA TYR A 51 -4.78 14.43 -7.56
C TYR A 51 -3.87 15.08 -8.61
N THR A 52 -4.00 14.63 -9.86
CA THR A 52 -3.19 15.14 -10.97
C THR A 52 -3.50 16.60 -11.29
N GLU A 53 -4.76 17.02 -11.13
CA GLU A 53 -5.18 18.41 -11.30
C GLU A 53 -4.69 19.30 -10.15
N THR A 54 -4.69 18.77 -8.93
CA THR A 54 -4.11 19.44 -7.75
C THR A 54 -2.63 19.71 -7.96
N VAL A 55 -1.88 18.72 -8.44
CA VAL A 55 -0.46 18.89 -8.82
C VAL A 55 -0.32 19.99 -9.87
N PHE A 56 -1.11 19.95 -10.94
CA PHE A 56 -1.06 20.99 -11.98
C PHE A 56 -1.29 22.40 -11.43
N MET A 57 -2.27 22.58 -10.54
CA MET A 57 -2.56 23.87 -9.93
C MET A 57 -1.44 24.33 -8.98
N VAL A 58 -0.88 23.43 -8.17
CA VAL A 58 0.26 23.74 -7.29
C VAL A 58 1.46 24.22 -8.11
N PHE A 59 1.77 23.57 -9.23
CA PHE A 59 2.86 23.99 -10.11
C PHE A 59 2.54 25.25 -10.92
N LYS A 60 1.26 25.50 -11.26
CA LYS A 60 0.81 26.71 -11.95
C LYS A 60 0.99 27.96 -11.09
N TYR A 61 0.66 27.89 -9.80
CA TYR A 61 0.74 29.01 -8.87
C TYR A 61 2.06 29.06 -8.07
N GLY A 62 2.84 27.98 -8.09
CA GLY A 62 4.16 27.86 -7.46
C GLY A 62 5.27 28.72 -8.10
N PRO A 63 6.56 28.42 -7.83
CA PRO A 63 7.68 29.27 -8.22
C PRO A 63 7.86 29.38 -9.75
N LEU A 64 8.26 30.56 -10.23
CA LEU A 64 8.31 30.94 -11.65
C LEU A 64 9.03 29.91 -12.55
N LYS A 65 10.11 29.29 -12.07
CA LYS A 65 10.89 28.30 -12.83
C LYS A 65 10.11 27.00 -13.09
N LEU A 66 9.25 26.57 -12.15
CA LEU A 66 8.48 25.32 -12.23
C LEU A 66 7.14 25.48 -12.96
N ARG A 67 6.72 26.73 -13.27
CA ARG A 67 5.49 27.02 -14.04
C ARG A 67 5.58 26.60 -15.50
N LYS A 68 6.77 26.66 -16.11
CA LYS A 68 7.00 26.34 -17.53
C LYS A 68 6.66 24.87 -17.85
N PRO A 69 7.15 23.86 -17.10
CA PRO A 69 6.85 22.45 -17.37
C PRO A 69 5.54 21.93 -16.77
N LYS A 70 4.63 22.76 -16.24
CA LYS A 70 3.42 22.34 -15.49
C LYS A 70 2.60 21.21 -16.15
N GLY A 71 2.42 21.25 -17.47
CA GLY A 71 1.68 20.21 -18.20
C GLY A 71 2.43 18.88 -18.29
N LYS A 72 3.75 18.93 -18.50
CA LYS A 72 4.62 17.75 -18.51
C LYS A 72 4.66 17.08 -17.14
N ILE A 73 4.77 17.87 -16.07
CA ILE A 73 4.76 17.36 -14.69
C ILE A 73 3.43 16.65 -14.39
N LYS A 74 2.30 17.24 -14.78
CA LYS A 74 0.98 16.61 -14.66
C LYS A 74 0.97 15.20 -15.29
N HIS A 75 1.44 15.08 -16.53
CA HIS A 75 1.44 13.80 -17.25
C HIS A 75 2.41 12.78 -16.65
N ILE A 76 3.60 13.23 -16.22
CA ILE A 76 4.59 12.37 -15.55
C ILE A 76 4.00 11.80 -14.25
N VAL A 77 3.37 12.64 -13.43
CA VAL A 77 2.76 12.19 -12.17
C VAL A 77 1.62 11.20 -12.43
N ASN A 78 0.75 11.48 -13.41
CA ASN A 78 -0.32 10.54 -13.78
C ASN A 78 0.25 9.18 -14.22
N LEU A 79 1.31 9.19 -15.04
CA LEU A 79 1.98 7.96 -15.47
C LEU A 79 2.55 7.17 -14.28
N PHE A 80 3.22 7.85 -13.34
CA PHE A 80 3.73 7.21 -12.12
C PHE A 80 2.60 6.61 -11.28
N LEU A 81 1.47 7.31 -11.10
CA LEU A 81 0.32 6.78 -10.37
C LEU A 81 -0.25 5.52 -11.03
N ILE A 82 -0.41 5.53 -12.35
CA ILE A 82 -0.91 4.37 -13.10
C ILE A 82 0.03 3.17 -12.94
N ILE A 83 1.35 3.39 -13.09
CA ILE A 83 2.36 2.33 -12.92
C ILE A 83 2.29 1.75 -11.50
N THR A 84 2.20 2.61 -10.48
CA THR A 84 2.10 2.19 -9.08
C THR A 84 0.84 1.37 -8.81
N GLN A 85 -0.32 1.78 -9.34
CA GLN A 85 -1.58 1.05 -9.14
C GLN A 85 -1.62 -0.31 -9.85
N ILE A 86 -1.04 -0.39 -11.06
CA ILE A 86 -0.85 -1.68 -11.73
C ILE A 86 0.05 -2.58 -10.87
N GLY A 87 1.16 -2.04 -10.36
CA GLY A 87 2.05 -2.76 -9.45
C GLY A 87 1.32 -3.31 -8.22
N PHE A 88 0.47 -2.50 -7.58
CA PHE A 88 -0.31 -2.92 -6.42
C PHE A 88 -1.29 -4.04 -6.75
N SER A 89 -1.97 -3.94 -7.90
CA SER A 89 -2.91 -4.95 -8.37
C SER A 89 -2.21 -6.30 -8.61
N CYS A 90 -1.00 -6.27 -9.19
CA CYS A 90 -0.20 -7.47 -9.41
C CYS A 90 0.24 -8.11 -8.08
N VAL A 91 0.80 -7.33 -7.16
CA VAL A 91 1.25 -7.84 -5.85
C VAL A 91 0.08 -8.41 -5.05
N TYR A 92 -1.07 -7.75 -5.06
CA TYR A 92 -2.27 -8.22 -4.36
C TYR A 92 -2.78 -9.55 -4.92
N THR A 93 -2.82 -9.69 -6.25
CA THR A 93 -3.21 -10.94 -6.92
C THR A 93 -2.26 -12.08 -6.59
N LEU A 94 -0.94 -11.82 -6.61
CA LEU A 94 0.06 -12.82 -6.23
C LEU A 94 -0.09 -13.26 -4.77
N PHE A 95 -0.37 -12.31 -3.87
CA PHE A 95 -0.61 -12.61 -2.47
C PHE A 95 -1.85 -13.48 -2.28
N ILE A 96 -2.99 -13.14 -2.91
CA ILE A 96 -4.21 -13.97 -2.85
C ILE A 96 -3.95 -15.35 -3.43
N THR A 97 -3.21 -15.44 -4.53
CA THR A 97 -2.88 -16.72 -5.18
C THR A 97 -2.11 -17.64 -4.25
N GLU A 98 -1.05 -17.13 -3.60
CA GLU A 98 -0.22 -17.96 -2.73
C GLU A 98 -0.97 -18.40 -1.45
N ASN A 99 -1.79 -17.51 -0.87
CA ASN A 99 -2.63 -17.87 0.28
C ASN A 99 -3.71 -18.89 -0.10
N THR A 100 -4.39 -18.70 -1.23
CA THR A 100 -5.40 -19.63 -1.75
C THR A 100 -4.77 -20.99 -2.04
N ARG A 101 -3.58 -21.02 -2.64
CA ARG A 101 -2.84 -22.26 -2.88
C ARG A 101 -2.47 -22.98 -1.59
N HIS A 102 -2.03 -22.24 -0.56
CA HIS A 102 -1.71 -22.82 0.74
C HIS A 102 -2.96 -23.42 1.40
N PHE A 103 -4.08 -22.70 1.37
CA PHE A 103 -5.37 -23.17 1.85
C PHE A 103 -5.83 -24.44 1.12
N LEU A 104 -5.82 -24.43 -0.22
CA LEU A 104 -6.26 -25.59 -1.00
C LEU A 104 -5.39 -26.83 -0.79
N ARG A 105 -4.07 -26.67 -0.61
CA ARG A 105 -3.16 -27.78 -0.28
C ARG A 105 -3.43 -28.40 1.09
N PHE A 106 -3.88 -27.58 2.05
CA PHE A 106 -4.25 -28.08 3.37
C PHE A 106 -5.52 -28.95 3.32
N PHE A 107 -6.51 -28.56 2.52
CA PHE A 107 -7.76 -29.33 2.36
C PHE A 107 -7.66 -30.50 1.37
N PHE A 108 -6.86 -30.36 0.31
CA PHE A 108 -6.71 -31.34 -0.77
C PHE A 108 -5.23 -31.61 -1.07
N PRO A 109 -4.54 -32.42 -0.23
CA PRO A 109 -3.10 -32.65 -0.34
C PRO A 109 -2.69 -33.45 -1.60
N GLU A 110 -3.58 -34.29 -2.13
CA GLU A 110 -3.30 -35.19 -3.26
C GLU A 110 -3.37 -34.49 -4.64
N MET A 111 -3.89 -33.26 -4.72
CA MET A 111 -4.05 -32.58 -6.01
C MET A 111 -2.79 -31.81 -6.42
N PRO A 112 -2.26 -32.01 -7.65
CA PRO A 112 -1.13 -31.24 -8.16
C PRO A 112 -1.59 -29.82 -8.53
N LEU A 113 -1.74 -28.95 -7.53
CA LEU A 113 -2.08 -27.54 -7.75
C LEU A 113 -0.88 -26.79 -8.31
N ASN A 114 -0.92 -26.55 -9.62
CA ASN A 114 0.01 -25.67 -10.30
C ASN A 114 -0.31 -24.20 -9.95
N PHE A 115 0.73 -23.43 -9.61
CA PHE A 115 0.63 -22.02 -9.24
C PHE A 115 -0.11 -21.21 -10.31
N TYR A 116 0.20 -21.45 -11.59
CA TYR A 116 -0.41 -20.72 -12.71
C TYR A 116 -1.91 -20.94 -12.84
N VAL A 117 -2.39 -22.14 -12.52
CA VAL A 117 -3.83 -22.47 -12.58
C VAL A 117 -4.58 -21.75 -11.47
N VAL A 118 -4.02 -21.74 -10.25
CA VAL A 118 -4.60 -21.00 -9.11
C VAL A 118 -4.60 -19.50 -9.40
N ALA A 119 -3.50 -18.98 -9.95
CA ALA A 119 -3.40 -17.57 -10.34
C ALA A 119 -4.47 -17.19 -11.37
N LEU A 120 -4.68 -18.04 -12.37
CA LEU A 120 -5.71 -17.81 -13.40
C LEU A 120 -7.11 -17.79 -12.80
N ILE A 121 -7.44 -18.75 -11.92
CA ILE A 121 -8.73 -18.80 -11.23
C ILE A 121 -8.96 -17.53 -10.39
N VAL A 122 -7.95 -17.09 -9.63
CA VAL A 122 -8.02 -15.86 -8.84
C VAL A 122 -8.24 -14.63 -9.73
N CYS A 123 -7.47 -14.50 -10.82
CA CYS A 123 -7.67 -13.41 -11.78
C CYS A 123 -9.10 -13.41 -12.36
N LEU A 124 -9.60 -14.58 -12.75
CA LEU A 124 -10.91 -14.74 -13.37
C LEU A 124 -12.06 -14.38 -12.41
N LEU A 125 -11.87 -14.61 -11.10
CA LEU A 125 -12.79 -14.19 -10.05
C LEU A 125 -12.73 -12.67 -9.77
N LEU A 126 -11.55 -12.06 -9.85
CA LEU A 126 -11.38 -10.62 -9.59
C LEU A 126 -11.94 -9.73 -10.71
N ILE A 127 -11.89 -10.17 -11.97
CA ILE A 127 -12.41 -9.43 -13.13
C ILE A 127 -13.89 -8.99 -12.97
N PRO A 128 -14.86 -9.88 -12.67
CA PRO A 128 -16.26 -9.48 -12.50
C PRO A 128 -16.48 -8.59 -11.27
N MET A 129 -15.65 -8.73 -10.22
CA MET A 129 -15.68 -7.84 -9.05
C MET A 129 -15.20 -6.43 -9.38
N CYS A 130 -14.19 -6.30 -10.24
CA CYS A 130 -13.74 -5.00 -10.76
C CYS A 130 -14.79 -4.32 -11.64
N LEU A 131 -15.60 -5.12 -12.36
CA LEU A 131 -16.62 -4.60 -13.28
C LEU A 131 -17.91 -4.16 -12.56
N THR A 132 -18.20 -4.72 -11.38
CA THR A 132 -19.40 -4.41 -10.59
C THR A 132 -19.09 -3.44 -9.46
N SER A 133 -18.94 -2.16 -9.80
CA SER A 133 -18.48 -1.12 -8.86
C SER A 133 -19.59 -0.54 -7.98
N ASN A 134 -20.26 -1.39 -7.20
CA ASN A 134 -21.11 -0.91 -6.11
C ASN A 134 -20.23 -0.58 -4.89
N LEU A 135 -19.72 0.66 -4.84
CA LEU A 135 -18.85 1.17 -3.77
C LEU A 135 -19.41 0.94 -2.35
N ARG A 136 -20.75 0.94 -2.22
CA ARG A 136 -21.41 0.65 -0.94
C ARG A 136 -21.19 -0.79 -0.48
N VAL A 137 -21.26 -1.77 -1.39
CA VAL A 137 -21.02 -3.19 -1.05
C VAL A 137 -19.54 -3.38 -0.68
N MET A 138 -18.64 -2.79 -1.46
CA MET A 138 -17.20 -2.85 -1.19
C MET A 138 -16.83 -2.29 0.19
N ALA A 139 -17.49 -1.21 0.63
CA ALA A 139 -17.29 -0.65 1.96
C ALA A 139 -17.67 -1.63 3.09
N HIS A 140 -18.78 -2.36 2.95
CA HIS A 140 -19.20 -3.36 3.94
C HIS A 140 -18.25 -4.58 3.95
N VAL A 141 -17.85 -5.06 2.77
CA VAL A 141 -16.88 -6.16 2.65
C VAL A 141 -15.53 -5.75 3.27
N ALA A 142 -15.07 -4.53 3.02
CA ALA A 142 -13.85 -4.00 3.62
C ALA A 142 -13.94 -3.89 5.15
N ALA A 143 -15.10 -3.52 5.70
CA ALA A 143 -15.31 -3.49 7.15
C ALA A 143 -15.18 -4.90 7.77
N ILE A 144 -15.80 -5.92 7.14
CA ILE A 144 -15.66 -7.32 7.57
C ILE A 144 -14.21 -7.78 7.48
N ALA A 145 -13.52 -7.45 6.38
CA ALA A 145 -12.11 -7.79 6.18
C ALA A 145 -11.20 -7.15 7.25
N ASN A 146 -11.48 -5.91 7.66
CA ASN A 146 -10.75 -5.25 8.73
C ASN A 146 -10.94 -5.95 10.08
N VAL A 147 -12.16 -6.42 10.38
CA VAL A 147 -12.43 -7.21 11.59
C VAL A 147 -11.67 -8.55 11.55
N ALA A 148 -11.70 -9.25 10.41
CA ALA A 148 -10.93 -10.48 10.23
C ALA A 148 -9.42 -10.25 10.38
N THR A 149 -8.91 -9.13 9.86
CA THR A 149 -7.50 -8.73 9.99
C THR A 149 -7.15 -8.44 11.45
N LEU A 150 -8.04 -7.82 12.21
CA LEU A 150 -7.86 -7.58 13.64
C LEU A 150 -7.79 -8.88 14.43
N ILE A 151 -8.69 -9.83 14.15
CA ILE A 151 -8.69 -11.17 14.77
C ILE A 151 -7.40 -11.92 14.43
N GLY A 152 -7.01 -11.96 13.15
CA GLY A 152 -5.78 -12.62 12.71
C GLY A 152 -4.53 -12.00 13.35
N THR A 153 -4.51 -10.67 13.49
CA THR A 153 -3.43 -9.96 14.20
C THR A 153 -3.40 -10.35 15.67
N GLY A 154 -4.56 -10.42 16.34
CA GLY A 154 -4.67 -10.88 17.72
C GLY A 154 -4.18 -12.32 17.92
N LEU A 155 -4.51 -13.23 17.00
CA LEU A 155 -4.01 -14.61 17.01
C LEU A 155 -2.49 -14.67 16.87
N ILE A 156 -1.90 -13.88 15.95
CA ILE A 156 -0.44 -13.80 15.79
C ILE A 156 0.22 -13.36 17.09
N PHE A 157 -0.31 -12.33 17.77
CA PHE A 157 0.20 -11.91 19.07
C PHE A 157 -0.01 -12.96 20.16
N GLY A 158 -1.16 -13.63 20.20
CA GLY A 158 -1.43 -14.72 21.15
C GLY A 158 -0.45 -15.89 21.00
N TYR A 159 -0.16 -16.29 19.76
CA TYR A 159 0.87 -17.29 19.45
C TYR A 159 2.27 -16.80 19.82
N LEU A 160 2.57 -15.52 19.59
CA LEU A 160 3.85 -14.92 19.95
C LEU A 160 4.10 -15.00 21.46
N PHE A 161 3.10 -14.67 22.29
CA PHE A 161 3.24 -14.72 23.74
C PHE A 161 3.23 -16.14 24.32
N SER A 162 2.55 -17.08 23.66
CA SER A 162 2.44 -18.48 24.14
C SER A 162 3.61 -19.37 23.70
N SER A 163 4.26 -19.03 22.59
CA SER A 163 5.43 -19.78 22.09
C SER A 163 6.67 -19.33 22.86
N LYS A 164 7.49 -20.29 23.33
CA LYS A 164 8.84 -19.98 23.84
C LYS A 164 9.67 -19.43 22.69
N LEU A 165 9.77 -18.09 22.59
CA LEU A 165 10.57 -17.45 21.56
C LEU A 165 12.04 -17.80 21.71
N THR A 166 12.74 -17.94 20.58
CA THR A 166 14.21 -17.94 20.54
C THR A 166 14.71 -16.64 21.19
N PRO A 167 15.81 -16.67 21.96
CA PRO A 167 16.37 -15.47 22.57
C PRO A 167 16.61 -14.38 21.52
N VAL A 168 16.26 -13.13 21.83
CA VAL A 168 16.48 -11.97 20.94
C VAL A 168 17.95 -11.85 20.50
N SER A 169 18.87 -12.39 21.30
CA SER A 169 20.32 -12.47 21.05
C SER A 169 20.73 -13.41 19.91
N GLU A 170 19.88 -14.36 19.50
CA GLU A 170 20.15 -15.26 18.37
C GLU A 170 19.59 -14.73 17.05
N LEU A 171 18.80 -13.65 17.08
CA LEU A 171 18.27 -13.03 15.87
C LEU A 171 19.35 -12.15 15.22
N PRO A 172 19.61 -12.30 13.91
CA PRO A 172 20.56 -11.43 13.22
C PRO A 172 20.07 -9.97 13.27
N ALA A 173 20.90 -9.11 13.87
CA ALA A 173 20.66 -7.67 13.91
C ALA A 173 20.66 -7.05 12.50
N TYR A 174 21.47 -7.64 11.62
CA TYR A 174 21.61 -7.31 10.20
C TYR A 174 21.79 -8.61 9.41
N THR A 175 21.07 -8.76 8.30
CA THR A 175 21.15 -9.96 7.47
C THR A 175 22.08 -9.75 6.26
N ASN A 176 21.66 -9.00 5.24
CA ASN A 176 22.40 -8.81 3.99
C ASN A 176 21.92 -7.54 3.26
N THR A 177 22.78 -6.85 2.52
CA THR A 177 22.44 -5.65 1.71
C THR A 177 21.30 -5.92 0.73
N LYS A 178 21.30 -7.10 0.07
CA LYS A 178 20.22 -7.49 -0.83
C LYS A 178 18.89 -7.68 -0.10
N GLY A 179 18.92 -8.29 1.09
CA GLY A 179 17.73 -8.48 1.93
C GLY A 179 17.16 -7.16 2.45
N VAL A 180 18.04 -6.23 2.84
CA VAL A 180 17.67 -4.87 3.25
C VAL A 180 17.01 -4.10 2.12
N LEU A 181 17.48 -4.23 0.88
CA LEU A 181 16.85 -3.57 -0.28
C LEU A 181 15.43 -4.13 -0.57
N ILE A 182 15.26 -5.46 -0.46
CA ILE A 182 13.94 -6.10 -0.61
C ILE A 182 13.00 -5.63 0.51
N ALA A 183 13.49 -5.60 1.75
CA ALA A 183 12.74 -5.12 2.90
C ALA A 183 12.30 -3.66 2.72
N PHE A 184 13.18 -2.80 2.19
CA PHE A 184 12.84 -1.41 1.89
C PHE A 184 11.67 -1.28 0.92
N GLY A 185 11.66 -2.07 -0.15
CA GLY A 185 10.54 -2.10 -1.10
C GLY A 185 9.21 -2.50 -0.44
N ILE A 186 9.23 -3.53 0.41
CA ILE A 186 8.03 -4.00 1.15
C ILE A 186 7.52 -2.92 2.11
N VAL A 187 8.42 -2.23 2.80
CA VAL A 187 8.08 -1.14 3.72
C VAL A 187 7.48 0.05 2.97
N MET A 188 8.10 0.49 1.87
CA MET A 188 7.58 1.57 1.04
C MET A 188 6.19 1.24 0.46
N TYR A 189 6.00 0.01 -0.03
CA TYR A 189 4.71 -0.49 -0.50
C TYR A 189 3.64 -0.42 0.60
N SER A 190 3.98 -0.78 1.84
CA SER A 190 3.05 -0.81 2.97
C SER A 190 2.55 0.58 3.39
N PHE A 191 3.35 1.64 3.17
CA PHE A 191 3.01 3.00 3.59
C PHE A 191 2.34 3.85 2.50
N GLU A 192 2.34 3.38 1.24
CA GLU A 192 1.78 4.14 0.12
C GLU A 192 0.25 4.28 0.23
N GLY A 193 -0.45 3.23 0.70
CA GLY A 193 -1.91 3.23 0.88
C GLY A 193 -2.45 4.26 1.87
N ILE A 194 -1.63 4.79 2.77
CA ILE A 194 -2.01 5.88 3.69
C ILE A 194 -2.29 7.17 2.91
N SER A 195 -1.62 7.35 1.76
CA SER A 195 -1.75 8.54 0.94
C SER A 195 -3.14 8.67 0.32
N LEU A 196 -3.65 7.55 -0.19
CA LEU A 196 -4.95 7.46 -0.87
C LEU A 196 -6.12 7.72 0.08
N VAL A 197 -6.03 7.30 1.35
CA VAL A 197 -7.10 7.50 2.34
C VAL A 197 -7.32 8.98 2.67
N ARG A 198 -6.27 9.79 2.62
CA ARG A 198 -6.37 11.22 2.95
C ARG A 198 -6.99 12.05 1.83
N GLU A 199 -6.82 11.62 0.59
CA GLU A 199 -7.47 12.23 -0.58
C GLU A 199 -8.99 12.04 -0.53
N ILE A 200 -9.46 10.86 -0.09
CA ILE A 200 -10.90 10.59 0.10
C ILE A 200 -11.53 11.56 1.11
N LYS A 201 -10.85 11.85 2.23
CA LYS A 201 -11.34 12.83 3.22
C LYS A 201 -11.41 14.26 2.68
N THR A 202 -10.59 14.58 1.69
CA THR A 202 -10.63 15.92 1.05
C THR A 202 -11.84 16.05 0.13
N HIS A 203 -12.35 14.96 -0.44
CA HIS A 203 -13.56 14.95 -1.27
C HIS A 203 -14.87 14.73 -0.47
N ALA A 204 -14.80 14.23 0.77
CA ALA A 204 -15.95 13.96 1.63
C ALA A 204 -16.32 15.12 2.60
N MET A 205 -15.58 16.23 2.56
CA MET A 205 -15.89 17.51 3.25
C MET A 205 -16.17 18.60 2.23
#